data_AF-A0A401V3L0-F1
#
_entry.id   AF-A0A401V3L0-F1
#
_cell.length_a   1.000
_cell.length_b   1.000
_cell.length_c   1.000
_cell.angle_alpha   90.00
_cell.angle_beta   90.00
_cell.angle_gamma   90.00
#
_symmetry.space_group_name_H-M   'P 1'
#
loop_
_entity.id
_entity.type
_entity.pdbx_description
1 polymer ?
#
loop_
_entity_poly.entity_id
_entity_poly.type
_entity_poly.pdbx_seq_one_letter_code
_entity_poly.pdbx_strand_id
1 'polypeptide(L)'
;MHRLAYSAAVTAAAWDTPAAYVMLGALVIAAIGLLVLGVASTPAHRLLGLWADGPWWFSPRGGKTQGLVVAYLGVIVALAALAFVVADAYAPARIAWTACWSTAAVVFALTVTRVGKLVLRVATGGLFVLADPLPGDYVEADDALDDVDLRAARDAAATGNWRPAAHLLAATLDPDTRHDRVRELAALAARRGRWLDTWLQEEPSNPHALACRVAAGVERAWMLRGSDFQAQNVPDFLAVLEDTDADADTALHVSPDDASVLASRLTVARGLQLGVVEHERRLAQLLAVAPHHRGGLLEALQFKAAKWFGSSEEMLRFARTEAAASPAGHASNLLVVVALLEEGWARGDSQRFLQGREVRAEILAAATRWSEGGPSPVGRAWGHNLLAYACWFADLPQEAVPHLAETHRHLATWPWHDDPREAHAQVRAWARERVGASALD
;
A
#
# COMPACT_ATOMS: atom_id res chain seq x y z
N MET A 1 6.89 -16.32 -70.08
CA MET A 1 7.99 -16.96 -69.31
C MET A 1 9.06 -15.97 -68.86
N HIS A 2 9.55 -15.05 -69.71
CA HIS A 2 10.59 -14.07 -69.31
C HIS A 2 10.23 -13.13 -68.14
N ARG A 3 8.98 -12.63 -68.05
CA ARG A 3 8.55 -11.78 -66.91
C ARG A 3 8.46 -12.55 -65.58
N LEU A 4 8.10 -13.83 -65.62
CA LEU A 4 8.02 -14.67 -64.42
C LEU A 4 9.41 -15.04 -63.90
N ALA A 5 10.36 -15.36 -64.79
CA ALA A 5 11.75 -15.61 -64.44
C ALA A 5 12.46 -14.33 -63.93
N TYR A 6 12.20 -13.18 -64.55
CA TYR A 6 12.72 -11.89 -64.09
C TYR A 6 12.15 -11.49 -62.73
N SER A 7 10.83 -11.68 -62.52
CA SER A 7 10.18 -11.48 -61.21
C SER A 7 10.76 -12.39 -60.13
N ALA A 8 11.00 -13.67 -60.43
CA ALA A 8 11.55 -14.63 -59.47
C ALA A 8 13.02 -14.32 -59.09
N ALA A 9 13.82 -13.88 -60.06
CA ALA A 9 15.21 -13.46 -59.83
C ALA A 9 15.31 -12.16 -59.02
N VAL A 10 14.45 -11.17 -59.30
CA VAL A 10 14.36 -9.93 -58.52
C VAL A 10 13.91 -10.22 -57.08
N THR A 11 12.95 -11.14 -56.88
CA THR A 11 12.56 -11.54 -55.52
C THR A 11 13.68 -12.24 -54.78
N ALA A 12 14.45 -13.14 -55.41
CA ALA A 12 15.54 -13.85 -54.73
C ALA A 12 16.71 -12.91 -54.35
N ALA A 13 17.06 -11.96 -55.22
CA ALA A 13 18.12 -10.99 -54.96
C ALA A 13 17.75 -9.97 -53.86
N ALA A 14 16.47 -9.60 -53.74
CA ALA A 14 16.02 -8.66 -52.69
C ALA A 14 16.22 -9.20 -51.26
N TRP A 15 16.21 -10.52 -51.09
CA TRP A 15 16.39 -11.18 -49.78
C TRP A 15 17.85 -11.45 -49.41
N ASP A 16 18.81 -11.24 -50.32
CA ASP A 16 20.25 -11.37 -50.06
C ASP A 16 20.89 -9.98 -49.86
N THR A 17 20.33 -9.22 -48.92
CA THR A 17 20.74 -7.84 -48.62
C THR A 17 21.07 -7.69 -47.14
N PRO A 18 21.95 -6.73 -46.76
CA PRO A 18 22.20 -6.43 -45.36
C PRO A 18 20.91 -6.16 -44.56
N ALA A 19 19.92 -5.53 -45.18
CA ALA A 19 18.63 -5.28 -44.55
C ALA A 19 17.83 -6.58 -44.28
N ALA A 20 17.84 -7.54 -45.19
CA ALA A 20 17.22 -8.85 -44.97
C ALA A 20 17.89 -9.63 -43.81
N TYR A 21 19.21 -9.55 -43.70
CA TYR A 21 19.95 -10.11 -42.56
C TYR A 21 19.62 -9.39 -41.24
N VAL A 22 19.50 -8.06 -41.26
CA VAL A 22 19.06 -7.28 -40.10
C VAL A 22 17.64 -7.68 -39.68
N MET A 23 16.73 -7.88 -40.64
CA MET A 23 15.37 -8.35 -40.35
C MET A 23 15.39 -9.72 -39.65
N LEU A 24 16.14 -10.68 -40.18
CA LEU A 24 16.28 -12.01 -39.58
C LEU A 24 16.88 -11.93 -38.17
N GLY A 25 17.95 -11.15 -38.00
CA GLY A 25 18.56 -10.92 -36.69
C GLY A 25 17.59 -10.29 -35.69
N ALA A 26 16.80 -9.31 -36.12
CA ALA A 26 15.78 -8.65 -35.30
C ALA A 26 14.64 -9.60 -34.91
N LEU A 27 14.21 -10.50 -35.81
CA LEU A 27 13.24 -11.55 -35.50
C LEU A 27 13.79 -12.57 -34.49
N VAL A 28 15.07 -12.92 -34.59
CA VAL A 28 15.74 -13.78 -33.59
C VAL A 28 15.78 -13.09 -32.23
N ILE A 29 16.15 -11.80 -32.18
CA ILE A 29 16.11 -10.99 -30.95
C ILE A 29 14.69 -10.96 -30.37
N ALA A 30 13.68 -10.79 -31.22
CA ALA A 30 12.28 -10.78 -30.79
C ALA A 30 11.87 -12.12 -30.17
N ALA A 31 12.23 -13.23 -30.81
CA ALA A 31 11.99 -14.59 -30.32
C ALA A 31 12.73 -14.86 -29.01
N ILE A 32 13.98 -14.40 -28.85
CA ILE A 32 14.74 -14.50 -27.61
C ILE A 32 14.03 -13.71 -26.50
N GLY A 33 13.57 -12.49 -26.78
CA GLY A 33 12.81 -11.68 -25.82
C GLY A 33 11.53 -12.40 -25.34
N LEU A 34 10.76 -12.97 -26.27
CA LEU A 34 9.56 -13.76 -25.95
C LEU A 34 9.90 -15.03 -25.15
N LEU A 35 11.01 -15.70 -25.47
CA LEU A 35 11.49 -16.86 -24.73
C LEU A 35 11.86 -16.48 -23.29
N VAL A 36 12.60 -15.38 -23.11
CA VAL A 36 12.95 -14.85 -21.78
C VAL A 36 11.68 -14.52 -20.98
N LEU A 37 10.73 -13.81 -21.59
CA LEU A 37 9.43 -13.50 -20.98
C LEU A 37 8.68 -14.78 -20.56
N GLY A 38 8.64 -15.79 -21.43
CA GLY A 38 8.00 -17.07 -21.17
C GLY A 38 8.68 -17.85 -20.03
N VAL A 39 10.00 -18.02 -20.10
CA VAL A 39 10.78 -18.75 -19.08
C VAL A 39 10.72 -18.03 -17.72
N ALA A 40 10.85 -16.70 -17.70
CA ALA A 40 10.70 -15.89 -16.49
C ALA A 40 9.29 -15.97 -15.86
N SER A 41 8.29 -16.42 -16.63
CA SER A 41 6.92 -16.66 -16.15
C SER A 41 6.70 -18.03 -15.54
N THR A 42 7.72 -18.88 -15.51
CA THR A 42 7.64 -20.25 -14.98
C THR A 42 8.65 -20.47 -13.84
N PRO A 43 8.57 -21.59 -13.10
CA PRO A 43 9.62 -21.98 -12.16
C PRO A 43 11.01 -22.15 -12.80
N ALA A 44 11.10 -22.26 -14.13
CA ALA A 44 12.35 -22.39 -14.87
C ALA A 44 13.15 -21.07 -14.99
N HIS A 45 12.67 -19.95 -14.44
CA HIS A 45 13.38 -18.66 -14.40
C HIS A 45 14.81 -18.76 -13.84
N ARG A 46 15.09 -19.75 -12.97
CA ARG A 46 16.45 -20.02 -12.45
C ARG A 46 17.46 -20.35 -13.55
N LEU A 47 17.01 -20.91 -14.68
CA LEU A 47 17.87 -21.19 -15.84
C LEU A 47 18.42 -19.91 -16.48
N LEU A 48 17.72 -18.79 -16.29
CA LEU A 48 18.15 -17.46 -16.74
C LEU A 48 19.00 -16.74 -15.67
N GLY A 49 19.36 -17.41 -14.58
CA GLY A 49 20.01 -16.77 -13.45
C GLY A 49 19.11 -15.77 -12.74
N LEU A 50 17.79 -15.97 -12.76
CA LEU A 50 16.84 -15.15 -12.01
C LEU A 50 16.52 -15.83 -10.68
N TRP A 51 16.36 -15.04 -9.61
CA TRP A 51 15.96 -15.53 -8.29
C TRP A 51 14.97 -14.57 -7.63
N ALA A 52 14.08 -15.09 -6.78
CA ALA A 52 12.93 -14.34 -6.26
C ALA A 52 13.34 -13.13 -5.41
N ASP A 53 14.39 -13.30 -4.60
CA ASP A 53 14.84 -12.30 -3.61
C ASP A 53 15.95 -11.38 -4.15
N GLY A 54 16.15 -11.37 -5.47
CA GLY A 54 17.20 -10.58 -6.11
C GLY A 54 16.82 -9.13 -6.35
N PRO A 55 17.80 -8.24 -6.61
CA PRO A 55 17.54 -6.92 -7.16
C PRO A 55 16.62 -7.04 -8.39
N TRP A 56 15.75 -6.05 -8.61
CA TRP A 56 14.67 -6.16 -9.61
C TRP A 56 15.11 -6.73 -10.96
N TRP A 57 16.27 -6.29 -11.49
CA TRP A 57 16.86 -6.77 -12.74
C TRP A 57 17.11 -8.28 -12.83
N PHE A 58 17.35 -8.94 -11.69
CA PHE A 58 17.60 -10.38 -11.57
C PHE A 58 16.41 -11.13 -10.95
N SER A 59 15.28 -10.45 -10.78
CA SER A 59 14.03 -11.08 -10.34
C SER A 59 13.23 -11.61 -11.53
N PRO A 60 12.30 -12.56 -11.33
CA PRO A 60 11.35 -12.98 -12.36
C PRO A 60 10.57 -11.81 -12.98
N ARG A 61 10.27 -10.75 -12.21
CA ARG A 61 9.59 -9.54 -12.71
C ARG A 61 10.47 -8.75 -13.67
N GLY A 62 11.73 -8.53 -13.30
CA GLY A 62 12.72 -7.88 -14.16
C GLY A 62 12.91 -8.66 -15.45
N GLY A 63 13.11 -9.98 -15.36
CA GLY A 63 13.26 -10.84 -16.53
C GLY A 63 12.06 -10.79 -17.49
N LYS A 64 10.82 -10.83 -16.96
CA LYS A 64 9.61 -10.65 -17.78
C LYS A 64 9.59 -9.30 -18.49
N THR A 65 9.89 -8.23 -17.76
CA THR A 65 9.88 -6.86 -18.28
C THR A 65 10.94 -6.67 -19.37
N GLN A 66 12.16 -7.15 -19.13
CA GLN A 66 13.26 -7.16 -20.09
C GLN A 66 12.89 -7.94 -21.36
N GLY A 67 12.39 -9.17 -21.21
CA GLY A 67 11.99 -10.02 -22.32
C GLY A 67 10.93 -9.34 -23.20
N LEU A 68 9.94 -8.69 -22.58
CA LEU A 68 8.90 -7.95 -23.29
C LEU A 68 9.45 -6.73 -24.05
N VAL A 69 10.31 -5.92 -23.42
CA VAL A 69 10.92 -4.74 -24.06
C VAL A 69 11.82 -5.16 -25.22
N VAL A 70 12.64 -6.19 -25.04
CA VAL A 70 13.51 -6.75 -26.09
C VAL A 70 12.68 -7.30 -27.25
N ALA A 71 11.62 -8.04 -26.94
CA ALA A 71 10.69 -8.55 -27.95
C ALA A 71 10.09 -7.43 -28.80
N TYR A 72 9.61 -6.37 -28.14
CA TYR A 72 9.01 -5.21 -28.80
C TYR A 72 9.99 -4.48 -29.72
N LEU A 73 11.21 -4.18 -29.24
CA LEU A 73 12.22 -3.51 -30.05
C LEU A 73 12.63 -4.37 -31.26
N GLY A 74 12.79 -5.69 -31.06
CA GLY A 74 13.08 -6.63 -32.15
C GLY A 74 12.01 -6.61 -33.25
N VAL A 75 10.73 -6.59 -32.88
CA VAL A 75 9.62 -6.51 -33.85
C VAL A 75 9.65 -5.20 -34.63
N ILE A 76 9.91 -4.04 -33.99
CA ILE A 76 9.99 -2.75 -34.69
C ILE A 76 11.11 -2.76 -35.73
N VAL A 77 12.30 -3.24 -35.34
CA VAL A 77 13.45 -3.31 -36.25
C VAL A 77 13.18 -4.28 -37.39
N ALA A 78 12.55 -5.43 -37.12
CA ALA A 78 12.18 -6.38 -38.17
C ALA A 78 11.20 -5.79 -39.19
N LEU A 79 10.16 -5.08 -38.73
CA LEU A 79 9.17 -4.44 -39.61
C LEU A 79 9.80 -3.31 -40.44
N ALA A 80 10.68 -2.51 -39.84
CA ALA A 80 11.39 -1.44 -40.54
C ALA A 80 12.34 -2.00 -41.61
N ALA A 81 13.10 -3.04 -41.27
CA ALA A 81 13.99 -3.74 -42.20
C ALA A 81 13.21 -4.43 -43.33
N LEU A 82 12.05 -5.01 -43.04
CA LEU A 82 11.14 -5.55 -44.06
C LEU A 82 10.67 -4.46 -45.03
N ALA A 83 10.27 -3.30 -44.51
CA ALA A 83 9.86 -2.17 -45.34
C ALA A 83 11.00 -1.70 -46.26
N PHE A 84 12.25 -1.72 -45.78
CA PHE A 84 13.42 -1.46 -46.61
C PHE A 84 13.53 -2.50 -47.74
N VAL A 85 13.55 -3.79 -47.42
CA VAL A 85 13.72 -4.89 -48.40
C VAL A 85 12.65 -4.82 -49.49
N VAL A 86 11.40 -4.56 -49.11
CA VAL A 86 10.28 -4.43 -50.05
C VAL A 86 10.42 -3.18 -50.92
N ALA A 87 10.82 -2.04 -50.37
CA ALA A 87 10.96 -0.79 -51.13
C ALA A 87 12.17 -0.81 -52.06
N ASP A 88 13.30 -1.37 -51.63
CA ASP A 88 14.55 -1.43 -52.39
C ASP A 88 14.41 -2.29 -53.66
N ALA A 89 13.52 -3.28 -53.65
CA ALA A 89 13.19 -4.09 -54.83
C ALA A 89 12.58 -3.29 -56.00
N TYR A 90 12.03 -2.10 -55.74
CA TYR A 90 11.28 -1.31 -56.73
C TYR A 90 11.65 0.18 -56.79
N ALA A 91 12.47 0.67 -55.85
CA ALA A 91 12.77 2.09 -55.70
C ALA A 91 14.26 2.35 -55.39
N PRO A 92 14.78 3.57 -55.65
CA PRO A 92 16.14 3.94 -55.26
C PRO A 92 16.35 3.87 -53.74
N ALA A 93 17.57 3.54 -53.32
CA ALA A 93 17.95 3.36 -51.91
C ALA A 93 17.51 4.50 -50.96
N ARG A 94 17.48 5.76 -51.44
CA ARG A 94 16.98 6.89 -50.63
C ARG A 94 15.52 6.70 -50.19
N ILE A 95 14.67 6.18 -51.07
CA ILE A 95 13.26 5.93 -50.81
C ILE A 95 13.11 4.73 -49.88
N ALA A 96 13.91 3.67 -50.07
CA ALA A 96 13.93 2.51 -49.18
C ALA A 96 14.35 2.87 -47.74
N TRP A 97 15.36 3.73 -47.58
CA TRP A 97 15.74 4.27 -46.27
C TRP A 97 14.65 5.12 -45.63
N THR A 98 13.99 5.97 -46.41
CA THR A 98 12.83 6.74 -45.90
C THR A 98 11.71 5.80 -45.47
N ALA A 99 11.40 4.76 -46.24
CA ALA A 99 10.38 3.77 -45.90
C ALA A 99 10.71 3.02 -44.61
N CYS A 100 11.98 2.61 -44.43
CA CYS A 100 12.49 1.97 -43.21
C CYS A 100 12.24 2.82 -41.96
N TRP A 101 12.81 4.03 -41.93
CA TRP A 101 12.70 4.93 -40.77
C TRP A 101 11.27 5.40 -40.52
N SER A 102 10.50 5.67 -41.59
CA SER A 102 9.08 6.04 -41.46
C SER A 102 8.27 4.90 -40.86
N THR A 103 8.52 3.65 -41.26
CA THR A 103 7.86 2.47 -40.70
C THR A 103 8.20 2.31 -39.22
N ALA A 104 9.49 2.41 -38.84
CA ALA A 104 9.90 2.35 -37.45
C ALA A 104 9.20 3.42 -36.60
N ALA A 105 9.22 4.67 -37.07
CA ALA A 105 8.60 5.81 -36.38
C ALA A 105 7.08 5.65 -36.24
N VAL A 106 6.38 5.24 -37.31
CA VAL A 106 4.92 5.04 -37.28
C VAL A 106 4.54 3.88 -36.38
N VAL A 107 5.20 2.73 -36.50
CA VAL A 107 4.93 1.58 -35.62
C VAL A 107 5.18 1.96 -34.17
N PHE A 108 6.32 2.61 -33.86
CA PHE A 108 6.62 3.06 -32.51
C PHE A 108 5.54 4.03 -32.00
N ALA A 109 5.22 5.09 -32.74
CA ALA A 109 4.23 6.09 -32.32
C ALA A 109 2.83 5.47 -32.07
N LEU A 110 2.42 4.51 -32.89
CA LEU A 110 1.11 3.85 -32.76
C LEU A 110 1.05 2.82 -31.63
N THR A 111 2.19 2.27 -31.20
CA THR A 111 2.21 1.12 -30.28
C THR A 111 2.90 1.39 -28.95
N VAL A 112 3.78 2.39 -28.84
CA VAL A 112 4.59 2.67 -27.64
C VAL A 112 3.73 2.87 -26.40
N THR A 113 2.61 3.58 -26.51
CA THR A 113 1.72 3.79 -25.36
C THR A 113 1.10 2.48 -24.90
N ARG A 114 0.63 1.61 -25.82
CA ARG A 114 0.00 0.33 -25.47
C ARG A 114 1.01 -0.67 -24.91
N VAL A 115 2.20 -0.74 -25.51
CA VAL A 115 3.26 -1.64 -25.06
C VAL A 115 3.89 -1.13 -23.76
N GLY A 116 4.11 0.18 -23.61
CA GLY A 116 4.58 0.78 -22.37
C GLY A 116 3.63 0.49 -21.20
N LYS A 117 2.32 0.55 -21.45
CA LYS A 117 1.29 0.11 -20.52
C LYS A 117 1.43 -1.37 -20.13
N LEU A 118 1.63 -2.26 -21.10
CA LEU A 118 1.87 -3.69 -20.83
C LEU A 118 3.17 -3.93 -20.04
N VAL A 119 4.25 -3.21 -20.38
CA VAL A 119 5.55 -3.25 -19.69
C VAL A 119 5.38 -2.82 -18.24
N LEU A 120 4.66 -1.73 -17.96
CA LEU A 120 4.40 -1.28 -16.60
C LEU A 120 3.55 -2.28 -15.80
N ARG A 121 2.51 -2.85 -16.43
CA ARG A 121 1.69 -3.90 -15.82
C ARG A 121 2.53 -5.13 -15.45
N VAL A 122 3.44 -5.55 -16.32
CA VAL A 122 4.36 -6.67 -16.05
C VAL A 122 5.36 -6.31 -14.96
N ALA A 123 5.91 -5.10 -14.98
CA ALA A 123 6.89 -4.62 -14.00
C ALA A 123 6.32 -4.50 -12.58
N THR A 124 5.06 -4.06 -12.47
CA THR A 124 4.35 -3.83 -11.20
C THR A 124 3.51 -5.03 -10.75
N GLY A 125 3.49 -6.13 -11.51
CA GLY A 125 2.63 -7.28 -11.21
C GLY A 125 1.12 -7.01 -11.39
N GLY A 126 0.74 -5.88 -11.97
CA GLY A 126 -0.67 -5.52 -12.19
C GLY A 126 -1.29 -4.65 -11.11
N LEU A 127 -0.48 -4.14 -10.16
CA LEU A 127 -0.88 -3.08 -9.23
C LEU A 127 -1.07 -1.74 -9.95
N PHE A 128 -0.35 -1.51 -11.05
CA PHE A 128 -0.56 -0.34 -11.90
C PHE A 128 -1.76 -0.55 -12.84
N VAL A 129 -2.71 0.37 -12.78
CA VAL A 129 -3.93 0.39 -13.60
C VAL A 129 -3.68 1.19 -14.86
N LEU A 130 -4.22 0.72 -15.99
CA LEU A 130 -4.05 1.38 -17.28
C LEU A 130 -5.11 2.43 -17.59
N ALA A 131 -6.25 2.32 -16.91
CA ALA A 131 -7.26 3.36 -16.86
C ALA A 131 -6.78 4.44 -15.90
N ASP A 132 -6.69 5.67 -16.41
CA ASP A 132 -6.46 6.82 -15.56
C ASP A 132 -7.64 6.96 -14.59
N PRO A 133 -7.40 7.29 -13.30
CA PRO A 133 -8.48 7.61 -12.38
C PRO A 133 -9.37 8.70 -12.95
N LEU A 134 -10.67 8.60 -12.71
CA LEU A 134 -11.58 9.67 -13.08
C LEU A 134 -11.39 10.84 -12.11
N PRO A 135 -11.65 12.09 -12.52
CA PRO A 135 -11.58 13.24 -11.61
C PRO A 135 -12.37 13.06 -10.32
N GLY A 136 -13.50 12.34 -10.36
CA GLY A 136 -14.32 12.03 -9.19
C GLY A 136 -13.81 10.90 -8.30
N ASP A 137 -12.76 10.16 -8.71
CA ASP A 137 -12.13 9.12 -7.88
C ASP A 137 -11.23 9.71 -6.80
N TYR A 138 -10.75 10.95 -6.99
CA TYR A 138 -9.88 11.64 -6.04
C TYR A 138 -10.66 12.19 -4.86
N VAL A 139 -10.25 11.78 -3.66
CA VAL A 139 -10.80 12.24 -2.38
C VAL A 139 -9.64 12.55 -1.44
N GLU A 140 -9.77 13.62 -0.65
CA GLU A 140 -8.78 13.96 0.37
C GLU A 140 -8.94 13.04 1.58
N ALA A 141 -7.81 12.53 2.08
CA ALA A 141 -7.81 11.75 3.31
C ALA A 141 -8.07 12.67 4.52
N ASP A 142 -8.92 12.21 5.42
CA ASP A 142 -9.17 12.85 6.72
C ASP A 142 -9.36 11.76 7.77
N ASP A 143 -8.39 11.62 8.68
CA ASP A 143 -8.40 10.59 9.72
C ASP A 143 -9.46 10.83 10.81
N ALA A 144 -10.20 11.95 10.75
CA ALA A 144 -11.45 12.10 11.49
C ALA A 144 -12.63 11.30 10.88
N LEU A 145 -12.47 10.75 9.66
CA LEU A 145 -13.38 9.78 9.02
C LEU A 145 -14.86 10.20 8.99
N ASP A 146 -15.75 9.52 9.69
CA ASP A 146 -17.18 9.87 9.81
C ASP A 146 -17.49 10.73 11.06
N ASP A 147 -16.49 11.06 11.88
CA ASP A 147 -16.63 11.80 13.13
C ASP A 147 -16.63 13.32 12.90
N VAL A 148 -17.84 13.87 12.72
CA VAL A 148 -18.06 15.31 12.55
C VAL A 148 -17.72 16.13 13.80
N ASP A 149 -17.88 15.54 14.99
CA ASP A 149 -17.60 16.23 16.25
C ASP A 149 -16.09 16.34 16.48
N LEU A 150 -15.35 15.29 16.13
CA LEU A 150 -13.88 15.31 16.14
C LEU A 150 -13.31 16.33 15.16
N ARG A 151 -13.85 16.42 13.94
CA ARG A 151 -13.48 17.49 13.00
C ARG A 151 -13.68 18.87 13.60
N ALA A 152 -14.87 19.16 14.13
CA ALA A 152 -15.18 20.45 14.72
C ALA A 152 -14.28 20.77 15.93
N ALA A 153 -14.00 19.78 16.78
CA ALA A 153 -13.09 19.93 17.91
C ALA A 153 -11.65 20.18 17.48
N ARG A 154 -11.15 19.46 16.46
CA ARG A 154 -9.83 19.63 15.88
C ARG A 154 -9.67 21.02 15.25
N ASP A 155 -10.67 21.49 14.52
CA ASP A 155 -10.65 22.82 13.89
C ASP A 155 -10.66 23.94 14.94
N ALA A 156 -11.47 23.81 15.99
CA ALA A 156 -11.46 24.73 17.11
C ALA A 156 -10.09 24.75 17.82
N ALA A 157 -9.52 23.58 18.11
CA ALA A 157 -8.20 23.44 18.72
C ALA A 157 -7.10 24.07 17.84
N ALA A 158 -7.19 23.94 16.52
CA ALA A 158 -6.24 24.55 15.58
C ALA A 158 -6.22 26.08 15.66
N THR A 159 -7.32 26.70 16.10
CA THR A 159 -7.43 28.15 16.37
C THR A 159 -7.11 28.55 17.81
N GLY A 160 -6.75 27.59 18.67
CA GLY A 160 -6.39 27.80 20.08
C GLY A 160 -7.51 27.52 21.08
N ASN A 161 -8.74 27.21 20.62
CA ASN A 161 -9.85 26.90 21.51
C ASN A 161 -9.88 25.41 21.84
N TRP A 162 -9.37 25.05 23.02
CA TRP A 162 -9.28 23.66 23.49
C TRP A 162 -10.60 23.10 24.07
N ARG A 163 -11.56 23.96 24.44
CA ARG A 163 -12.78 23.55 25.17
C ARG A 163 -13.65 22.54 24.41
N PRO A 164 -13.86 22.66 23.08
CA PRO A 164 -14.59 21.65 22.32
C PRO A 164 -13.94 20.26 22.38
N ALA A 165 -12.60 20.18 22.31
CA ALA A 165 -11.88 18.92 22.47
C ALA A 165 -12.06 18.34 23.88
N ALA A 166 -12.01 19.18 24.92
CA ALA A 166 -12.27 18.75 26.29
C ALA A 166 -13.67 18.16 26.46
N HIS A 167 -14.71 18.85 25.99
CA HIS A 167 -16.08 18.36 26.06
C HIS A 167 -16.29 17.07 25.26
N LEU A 168 -15.70 16.99 24.06
CA LEU A 168 -15.78 15.80 23.22
C LEU A 168 -15.19 14.59 23.94
N LEU A 169 -13.97 14.72 24.46
CA LEU A 169 -13.28 13.62 25.15
C LEU A 169 -13.98 13.24 26.45
N ALA A 170 -14.54 14.19 27.19
CA ALA A 170 -15.33 13.93 28.40
C ALA A 170 -16.63 13.17 28.11
N ALA A 171 -17.27 13.44 26.97
CA ALA A 171 -18.51 12.78 26.54
C ALA A 171 -18.29 11.41 25.86
N THR A 172 -17.03 11.04 25.56
CA THR A 172 -16.72 9.79 24.85
C THR A 172 -16.49 8.64 25.83
N LEU A 173 -17.44 7.69 25.87
CA LEU A 173 -17.39 6.53 26.78
C LEU A 173 -16.71 5.31 26.18
N ASP A 174 -16.86 5.09 24.87
CA ASP A 174 -16.27 3.94 24.19
C ASP A 174 -14.74 4.08 24.13
N PRO A 175 -13.96 3.10 24.63
CA PRO A 175 -12.50 3.20 24.70
C PRO A 175 -11.80 3.38 23.34
N ASP A 176 -12.26 2.67 22.30
CA ASP A 176 -11.65 2.74 20.97
C ASP A 176 -11.96 4.07 20.28
N THR A 177 -13.21 4.53 20.34
CA THR A 177 -13.63 5.84 19.80
C THR A 177 -12.89 6.97 20.52
N ARG A 178 -12.72 6.85 21.85
CA ARG A 178 -11.93 7.80 22.63
C ARG A 178 -10.47 7.80 22.18
N HIS A 179 -9.87 6.62 22.00
CA HIS A 179 -8.49 6.50 21.58
C HIS A 179 -8.23 7.10 20.19
N ASP A 180 -9.13 6.87 19.22
CA ASP A 180 -9.06 7.49 17.90
C ASP A 180 -9.13 9.03 17.99
N ARG A 181 -10.08 9.56 18.78
CA ARG A 181 -10.21 11.01 19.01
C ARG A 181 -8.96 11.60 19.67
N VAL A 182 -8.40 10.92 20.66
CA VAL A 182 -7.16 11.34 21.34
C VAL A 182 -5.99 11.33 20.35
N ARG A 183 -5.83 10.29 19.52
CA ARG A 183 -4.79 10.22 18.49
C ARG A 183 -4.86 11.36 17.49
N GLU A 184 -6.05 11.67 16.98
CA GLU A 184 -6.23 12.74 15.99
C GLU A 184 -5.94 14.13 16.57
N LEU A 185 -6.40 14.40 17.79
CA LEU A 185 -6.07 15.63 18.50
C LEU A 185 -4.57 15.70 18.82
N ALA A 186 -3.96 14.58 19.20
CA ALA A 186 -2.53 14.48 19.46
C ALA A 186 -1.67 14.74 18.21
N ALA A 187 -2.08 14.27 17.04
CA ALA A 187 -1.41 14.54 15.77
C ALA A 187 -1.40 16.05 15.46
N LEU A 188 -2.50 16.76 15.75
CA LEU A 188 -2.55 18.22 15.70
C LEU A 188 -1.61 18.85 16.74
N ALA A 189 -1.65 18.40 17.99
CA ALA A 189 -0.83 18.94 19.07
C ALA A 189 0.68 18.76 18.81
N ALA A 190 1.10 17.64 18.22
CA ALA A 190 2.49 17.38 17.86
C ALA A 190 3.04 18.43 16.88
N ARG A 191 2.18 18.99 16.00
CA ARG A 191 2.54 20.04 15.02
C ARG A 191 2.24 21.46 15.52
N ARG A 192 1.21 21.62 16.34
CA ARG A 192 0.69 22.90 16.84
C ARG A 192 0.27 22.79 18.31
N GLY A 193 1.25 22.68 19.21
CA GLY A 193 1.02 22.33 20.62
C GLY A 193 0.37 23.41 21.50
N ARG A 194 0.36 24.69 21.10
CA ARG A 194 -0.03 25.80 21.99
C ARG A 194 -1.42 25.69 22.62
N TRP A 195 -2.39 25.11 21.91
CA TRP A 195 -3.74 24.92 22.45
C TRP A 195 -3.76 23.91 23.60
N LEU A 196 -2.97 22.83 23.48
CA LEU A 196 -2.85 21.79 24.50
C LEU A 196 -2.03 22.30 25.68
N ASP A 197 -0.97 23.08 25.43
CA ASP A 197 -0.19 23.73 26.50
C ASP A 197 -1.08 24.68 27.33
N THR A 198 -1.95 25.45 26.66
CA THR A 198 -2.91 26.35 27.32
C THR A 198 -3.92 25.55 28.15
N TRP A 199 -4.44 24.45 27.60
CA TRP A 199 -5.35 23.57 28.34
C TRP A 199 -4.69 23.01 29.61
N LEU A 200 -3.46 22.50 29.51
CA LEU A 200 -2.71 21.98 30.66
C LEU A 200 -2.30 23.07 31.67
N GLN A 201 -2.16 24.32 31.24
CA GLN A 201 -1.93 25.43 32.17
C GLN A 201 -3.19 25.80 32.95
N GLU A 202 -4.34 25.85 32.27
CA GLU A 202 -5.64 26.14 32.90
C GLU A 202 -6.12 24.97 33.78
N GLU A 203 -5.90 23.73 33.34
CA GLU A 203 -6.36 22.50 34.01
C GLU A 203 -5.25 21.42 34.08
N PRO A 204 -4.24 21.58 34.97
CA PRO A 204 -3.06 20.72 34.99
C PRO A 204 -3.30 19.23 35.28
N SER A 205 -4.42 18.91 35.93
CA SER A 205 -4.80 17.54 36.30
C SER A 205 -6.00 17.03 35.48
N ASN A 206 -6.34 17.68 34.35
CA ASN A 206 -7.41 17.18 33.49
C ASN A 206 -6.96 15.87 32.81
N PRO A 207 -7.65 14.73 33.03
CA PRO A 207 -7.22 13.44 32.48
C PRO A 207 -7.23 13.40 30.95
N HIS A 208 -8.12 14.16 30.29
CA HIS A 208 -8.20 14.23 28.84
C HIS A 208 -7.01 15.00 28.24
N ALA A 209 -6.63 16.11 28.86
CA ALA A 209 -5.45 16.88 28.45
C ALA A 209 -4.16 16.05 28.60
N LEU A 210 -4.04 15.32 29.72
CA LEU A 210 -2.91 14.43 29.98
C LEU A 210 -2.84 13.28 28.96
N ALA A 211 -3.98 12.67 28.60
CA ALA A 211 -4.03 11.66 27.55
C ALA A 211 -3.56 12.21 26.18
N CYS A 212 -4.02 13.41 25.79
CA CYS A 212 -3.54 14.08 24.59
C CYS A 212 -2.04 14.40 24.65
N ARG A 213 -1.50 14.77 25.82
CA ARG A 213 -0.07 15.04 26.00
C ARG A 213 0.79 13.80 25.74
N VAL A 214 0.39 12.67 26.32
CA VAL A 214 1.08 11.37 26.14
C VAL A 214 1.06 10.95 24.68
N ALA A 215 -0.13 10.96 24.06
CA ALA A 215 -0.26 10.58 22.65
C ALA A 215 0.52 11.55 21.72
N ALA A 216 0.55 12.85 22.02
CA ALA A 216 1.33 13.82 21.25
C ALA A 216 2.85 13.62 21.42
N GLY A 217 3.30 13.15 22.59
CA GLY A 217 4.67 12.74 22.84
C GLY A 217 5.09 11.57 21.94
N VAL A 218 4.24 10.55 21.84
CA VAL A 218 4.42 9.43 20.89
C VAL A 218 4.50 9.93 19.45
N GLU A 219 3.57 10.77 19.01
CA GLU A 219 3.58 11.31 17.64
C GLU A 219 4.86 12.11 17.35
N ARG A 220 5.32 12.97 18.29
CA ARG A 220 6.59 13.71 18.14
C ARG A 220 7.79 12.77 18.04
N ALA A 221 7.87 11.74 18.87
CA ALA A 221 8.94 10.76 18.80
C ALA A 221 8.97 10.09 17.42
N TRP A 222 7.83 9.66 16.89
CA TRP A 222 7.79 9.04 15.55
C TRP A 222 8.14 9.99 14.41
N MET A 223 7.81 11.28 14.53
CA MET A 223 8.29 12.30 13.58
C MET A 223 9.83 12.43 13.61
N LEU A 224 10.46 12.39 14.79
CA LEU A 224 11.92 12.43 14.94
C LEU A 224 12.63 11.17 14.43
N ARG A 225 11.98 10.02 14.58
CA ARG A 225 12.48 8.75 14.05
C ARG A 225 12.53 8.78 12.52
N GLY A 226 11.52 9.37 11.88
CA GLY A 226 11.34 9.32 10.43
C GLY A 226 10.80 7.97 9.95
N SER A 227 10.48 7.90 8.65
CA SER A 227 9.92 6.70 8.00
C SER A 227 10.96 5.64 7.64
N ASP A 228 12.25 5.97 7.75
CA ASP A 228 13.33 5.07 7.35
C ASP A 228 13.66 4.03 8.43
N PHE A 229 14.27 2.92 8.00
CA PHE A 229 14.71 1.85 8.91
C PHE A 229 15.80 2.32 9.90
N GLN A 230 16.55 3.37 9.55
CA GLN A 230 17.50 4.02 10.46
C GLN A 230 16.89 5.33 10.96
N ALA A 231 16.70 5.41 12.28
CA ALA A 231 16.16 6.60 12.89
C ALA A 231 17.12 7.78 12.67
N GLN A 232 16.60 8.90 12.17
CA GLN A 232 17.41 10.07 11.81
C GLN A 232 18.04 10.74 13.04
N ASN A 233 17.39 10.63 14.20
CA ASN A 233 17.82 11.25 15.44
C ASN A 233 17.51 10.37 16.67
N VAL A 234 18.25 9.27 16.83
CA VAL A 234 18.05 8.28 17.91
C VAL A 234 18.07 8.91 19.31
N PRO A 235 19.02 9.79 19.69
CA PRO A 235 19.05 10.35 21.04
C PRO A 235 17.80 11.17 21.37
N ASP A 236 17.37 12.05 20.47
CA ASP A 236 16.17 12.87 20.69
C ASP A 236 14.90 12.02 20.65
N PHE A 237 14.85 10.99 19.81
CA PHE A 237 13.78 10.00 19.81
C PHE A 237 13.63 9.32 21.17
N LEU A 238 14.73 8.85 21.76
CA LEU A 238 14.71 8.18 23.07
C LEU A 238 14.36 9.16 24.19
N ALA A 239 14.95 10.36 24.20
CA ALA A 239 14.66 11.37 25.22
C ALA A 239 13.17 11.75 25.26
N VAL A 240 12.55 11.97 24.09
CA VAL A 240 11.10 12.26 24.02
C VAL A 240 10.28 11.09 24.54
N LEU A 241 10.69 9.85 24.30
CA LEU A 241 9.96 8.68 24.80
C LEU A 241 10.12 8.47 26.31
N GLU A 242 11.28 8.77 26.88
CA GLU A 242 11.50 8.74 28.33
C GLU A 242 10.60 9.77 29.03
N ASP A 243 10.56 11.00 28.52
CA ASP A 243 9.64 12.04 28.99
C ASP A 243 8.17 11.62 28.84
N THR A 244 7.84 10.99 27.71
CA THR A 244 6.48 10.50 27.43
C THR A 244 6.07 9.35 28.37
N ASP A 245 6.98 8.45 28.76
CA ASP A 245 6.66 7.39 29.72
C ASP A 245 6.39 7.97 31.11
N ALA A 246 7.17 8.97 31.54
CA ALA A 246 6.94 9.69 32.80
C ALA A 246 5.61 10.47 32.79
N ASP A 247 5.27 11.09 31.66
CA ASP A 247 3.97 11.72 31.45
C ASP A 247 2.82 10.71 31.53
N ALA A 248 3.02 9.51 30.99
CA ALA A 248 2.03 8.44 31.05
C ALA A 248 1.82 7.94 32.48
N ASP A 249 2.88 7.84 33.29
CA ASP A 249 2.76 7.53 34.72
C ASP A 249 1.94 8.60 35.46
N THR A 250 2.18 9.89 35.15
CA THR A 250 1.41 11.00 35.71
C THR A 250 -0.07 10.92 35.32
N ALA A 251 -0.35 10.66 34.04
CA ALA A 251 -1.70 10.53 33.53
C ALA A 251 -2.46 9.35 34.18
N LEU A 252 -1.80 8.21 34.34
CA LEU A 252 -2.39 7.02 34.98
C LEU A 252 -2.52 7.17 36.50
N HIS A 253 -1.74 8.03 37.15
CA HIS A 253 -1.99 8.37 38.55
C HIS A 253 -3.33 9.11 38.72
N VAL A 254 -3.69 9.96 37.76
CA VAL A 254 -4.97 10.71 37.76
C VAL A 254 -6.13 9.84 37.28
N SER A 255 -5.92 9.04 36.24
CA SER A 255 -6.93 8.16 35.64
C SER A 255 -6.35 6.79 35.33
N PRO A 256 -6.31 5.87 36.32
CA PRO A 256 -5.64 4.56 36.19
C PRO A 256 -6.18 3.68 35.05
N ASP A 257 -7.46 3.84 34.72
CA ASP A 257 -8.15 3.03 33.72
C ASP A 257 -8.26 3.75 32.36
N ASP A 258 -7.47 4.80 32.09
CA ASP A 258 -7.50 5.46 30.77
C ASP A 258 -6.87 4.56 29.69
N ALA A 259 -7.73 3.85 28.95
CA ALA A 259 -7.35 2.96 27.86
C ALA A 259 -6.51 3.65 26.76
N SER A 260 -6.70 4.95 26.53
CA SER A 260 -5.92 5.68 25.52
C SER A 260 -4.46 5.84 25.96
N VAL A 261 -4.24 6.16 27.24
CA VAL A 261 -2.89 6.24 27.82
C VAL A 261 -2.24 4.86 27.90
N LEU A 262 -2.98 3.84 28.36
CA LEU A 262 -2.49 2.46 28.42
C LEU A 262 -2.08 1.95 27.03
N ALA A 263 -2.84 2.27 25.98
CA ALA A 263 -2.47 1.95 24.61
C ALA A 263 -1.21 2.68 24.14
N SER A 264 -1.09 3.99 24.39
CA SER A 264 0.13 4.76 24.07
C SER A 264 1.37 4.20 24.77
N ARG A 265 1.25 3.65 25.98
CA ARG A 265 2.37 3.01 26.70
C ARG A 265 2.92 1.76 26.03
N LEU A 266 2.13 1.07 25.20
CA LEU A 266 2.62 -0.05 24.39
C LEU A 266 3.58 0.45 23.31
N THR A 267 3.21 1.54 22.64
CA THR A 267 4.06 2.21 21.65
C THR A 267 5.34 2.73 22.29
N VAL A 268 5.25 3.38 23.46
CA VAL A 268 6.42 3.84 24.23
C VAL A 268 7.33 2.68 24.62
N ALA A 269 6.78 1.60 25.16
CA ALA A 269 7.56 0.42 25.56
C ALA A 269 8.29 -0.22 24.36
N ARG A 270 7.64 -0.26 23.19
CA ARG A 270 8.24 -0.73 21.94
C ARG A 270 9.39 0.18 21.49
N GLY A 271 9.19 1.50 21.53
CA GLY A 271 10.19 2.49 21.15
C GLY A 271 11.42 2.51 22.06
N LEU A 272 11.21 2.46 23.39
CA LEU A 272 12.25 2.36 24.41
C LEU A 272 12.87 0.97 24.54
N GLN A 273 12.33 -0.02 23.85
CA GLN A 273 12.81 -1.40 23.88
C GLN A 273 12.82 -2.01 25.29
N LEU A 274 11.77 -1.77 26.09
CA LEU A 274 11.68 -2.23 27.49
C LEU A 274 11.59 -3.77 27.64
N GLY A 275 11.54 -4.50 26.53
CA GLY A 275 11.54 -5.95 26.49
C GLY A 275 10.14 -6.58 26.59
N VAL A 276 10.08 -7.88 26.30
CA VAL A 276 8.84 -8.65 26.17
C VAL A 276 8.04 -8.67 27.47
N VAL A 277 8.69 -8.89 28.62
CA VAL A 277 8.00 -9.02 29.92
C VAL A 277 7.22 -7.75 30.27
N GLU A 278 7.85 -6.58 30.10
CA GLU A 278 7.22 -5.30 30.39
C GLU A 278 6.12 -4.96 29.39
N HIS A 279 6.34 -5.26 28.11
CA HIS A 279 5.31 -5.08 27.09
C HIS A 279 4.06 -5.93 27.36
N GLU A 280 4.21 -7.22 27.66
CA GLU A 280 3.09 -8.11 28.01
C GLU A 280 2.37 -7.66 29.28
N ARG A 281 3.10 -7.16 30.28
CA ARG A 281 2.50 -6.60 31.51
C ARG A 281 1.61 -5.40 31.19
N ARG A 282 2.10 -4.46 30.37
CA ARG A 282 1.34 -3.26 29.95
C ARG A 282 0.14 -3.64 29.06
N LEU A 283 0.30 -4.64 28.19
CA LEU A 283 -0.79 -5.16 27.36
C LEU A 283 -1.90 -5.77 28.23
N ALA A 284 -1.52 -6.60 29.21
CA ALA A 284 -2.49 -7.18 30.14
C ALA A 284 -3.26 -6.12 30.93
N GLN A 285 -2.62 -5.01 31.31
CA GLN A 285 -3.29 -3.88 31.96
C GLN A 285 -4.33 -3.22 31.04
N LEU A 286 -3.99 -2.98 29.77
CA LEU A 286 -4.95 -2.44 28.81
C LEU A 286 -6.13 -3.38 28.59
N LEU A 287 -5.86 -4.67 28.35
CA LEU A 287 -6.91 -5.65 28.06
C LEU A 287 -7.79 -5.97 29.27
N ALA A 288 -7.32 -5.71 30.50
CA ALA A 288 -8.15 -5.80 31.70
C ALA A 288 -9.26 -4.72 31.72
N VAL A 289 -9.00 -3.54 31.14
CA VAL A 289 -9.96 -2.43 31.07
C VAL A 289 -10.76 -2.47 29.77
N ALA A 290 -10.11 -2.80 28.66
CA ALA A 290 -10.70 -2.83 27.32
C ALA A 290 -10.25 -4.08 26.55
N PRO A 291 -10.93 -5.24 26.73
CA PRO A 291 -10.48 -6.55 26.23
C PRO A 291 -10.27 -6.67 24.72
N HIS A 292 -10.91 -5.84 23.92
CA HIS A 292 -10.81 -5.87 22.46
C HIS A 292 -10.32 -4.55 21.87
N HIS A 293 -9.67 -3.70 22.68
CA HIS A 293 -9.19 -2.37 22.29
C HIS A 293 -8.33 -2.44 21.03
N ARG A 294 -8.91 -2.04 19.89
CA ARG A 294 -8.31 -2.18 18.56
C ARG A 294 -6.94 -1.49 18.48
N GLY A 295 -6.84 -0.24 18.94
CA GLY A 295 -5.56 0.49 18.91
C GLY A 295 -4.45 -0.23 19.68
N GLY A 296 -4.80 -0.82 20.83
CA GLY A 296 -3.85 -1.56 21.67
C GLY A 296 -3.41 -2.88 21.06
N LEU A 297 -4.36 -3.61 20.49
CA LEU A 297 -4.09 -4.87 19.78
C LEU A 297 -3.22 -4.64 18.54
N LEU A 298 -3.39 -3.51 17.83
CA LEU A 298 -2.51 -3.12 16.72
C LEU A 298 -1.08 -2.86 17.19
N GLU A 299 -0.89 -2.15 18.30
CA GLU A 299 0.44 -1.91 18.86
C GLU A 299 1.12 -3.20 19.34
N ALA A 300 0.35 -4.10 19.96
CA ALA A 300 0.84 -5.42 20.35
C ALA A 300 1.22 -6.29 19.15
N LEU A 301 0.45 -6.23 18.07
CA LEU A 301 0.77 -6.89 16.81
C LEU A 301 2.10 -6.36 16.24
N GLN A 302 2.29 -5.04 16.21
CA GLN A 302 3.55 -4.44 15.75
C GLN A 302 4.74 -4.87 16.61
N PHE A 303 4.60 -4.94 17.93
CA PHE A 303 5.66 -5.43 18.82
C PHE A 303 6.09 -6.87 18.49
N LYS A 304 5.11 -7.72 18.16
CA LYS A 304 5.29 -9.13 17.81
C LYS A 304 5.76 -9.37 16.38
N ALA A 305 5.80 -8.35 15.54
CA ALA A 305 6.31 -8.48 14.17
C ALA A 305 7.81 -8.76 14.15
N ALA A 306 8.29 -9.43 13.09
CA ALA A 306 9.70 -9.79 12.92
C ALA A 306 10.67 -8.60 12.89
N LYS A 307 10.17 -7.41 12.51
CA LYS A 307 10.94 -6.15 12.51
C LYS A 307 11.18 -5.57 13.91
N TRP A 308 10.57 -6.16 14.95
CA TRP A 308 10.68 -5.76 16.34
C TRP A 308 11.15 -6.94 17.21
N PHE A 309 10.33 -7.41 18.15
CA PHE A 309 10.76 -8.36 19.18
C PHE A 309 10.23 -9.78 18.95
N GLY A 310 9.43 -9.99 17.91
CA GLY A 310 8.80 -11.29 17.65
C GLY A 310 9.19 -11.90 16.31
N SER A 311 8.24 -12.62 15.71
CA SER A 311 8.39 -13.28 14.42
C SER A 311 7.08 -13.24 13.64
N SER A 312 7.15 -13.49 12.34
CA SER A 312 5.96 -13.64 11.48
C SER A 312 4.95 -14.64 12.05
N GLU A 313 5.43 -15.77 12.56
CA GLU A 313 4.59 -16.80 13.16
C GLU A 313 3.92 -16.30 14.45
N GLU A 314 4.67 -15.61 15.31
CA GLU A 314 4.13 -15.04 16.54
C GLU A 314 3.08 -13.97 16.27
N MET A 315 3.35 -13.03 15.36
CA MET A 315 2.44 -11.97 14.95
C MET A 315 1.13 -12.55 14.38
N LEU A 316 1.22 -13.48 13.44
CA LEU A 316 0.05 -14.10 12.82
C LEU A 316 -0.76 -14.92 13.84
N ARG A 317 -0.09 -15.67 14.71
CA ARG A 317 -0.75 -16.44 15.78
C ARG A 317 -1.49 -15.53 16.75
N PHE A 318 -0.86 -14.44 17.18
CA PHE A 318 -1.50 -13.44 18.02
C PHE A 318 -2.74 -12.85 17.34
N ALA A 319 -2.59 -12.37 16.10
CA ALA A 319 -3.68 -11.75 15.36
C ALA A 319 -4.88 -12.69 15.17
N ARG A 320 -4.64 -13.97 14.86
CA ARG A 320 -5.68 -15.00 14.73
C ARG A 320 -6.41 -15.25 16.04
N THR A 321 -5.67 -15.38 17.15
CA THR A 321 -6.25 -15.61 18.48
C THR A 321 -7.17 -14.46 18.88
N GLU A 322 -6.70 -13.23 18.78
CA GLU A 322 -7.46 -12.04 19.19
C GLU A 322 -8.66 -11.78 18.25
N ALA A 323 -8.50 -12.01 16.94
CA ALA A 323 -9.61 -11.90 15.99
C ALA A 323 -10.72 -12.93 16.26
N ALA A 324 -10.34 -14.16 16.64
CA ALA A 324 -11.27 -15.24 17.00
C ALA A 324 -11.98 -14.98 18.33
N ALA A 325 -11.26 -14.42 19.32
CA ALA A 325 -11.81 -14.07 20.63
C ALA A 325 -12.75 -12.84 20.57
N SER A 326 -12.55 -11.96 19.59
CA SER A 326 -13.36 -10.75 19.42
C SER A 326 -14.82 -11.08 19.03
N PRO A 327 -15.83 -10.33 19.54
CA PRO A 327 -17.22 -10.44 19.10
C PRO A 327 -17.35 -10.27 17.58
N ALA A 328 -18.34 -10.93 16.98
CA ALA A 328 -18.69 -10.70 15.58
C ALA A 328 -19.10 -9.22 15.38
N GLY A 329 -18.76 -8.64 14.24
CA GLY A 329 -18.98 -7.21 13.98
C GLY A 329 -17.91 -6.26 14.53
N HIS A 330 -17.01 -6.73 15.41
CA HIS A 330 -15.98 -5.88 16.01
C HIS A 330 -14.80 -5.68 15.05
N ALA A 331 -14.27 -4.45 14.95
CA ALA A 331 -13.16 -4.15 14.05
C ALA A 331 -11.89 -5.01 14.32
N SER A 332 -11.70 -5.48 15.55
CA SER A 332 -10.63 -6.41 15.94
C SER A 332 -10.72 -7.79 15.27
N ASN A 333 -11.87 -8.17 14.68
CA ASN A 333 -11.96 -9.34 13.79
C ASN A 333 -11.02 -9.20 12.57
N LEU A 334 -10.68 -7.97 12.17
CA LEU A 334 -9.80 -7.68 11.03
C LEU A 334 -8.32 -7.62 11.41
N LEU A 335 -7.94 -7.85 12.67
CA LEU A 335 -6.55 -7.83 13.10
C LEU A 335 -5.66 -8.80 12.30
N VAL A 336 -6.23 -9.95 11.92
CA VAL A 336 -5.57 -10.93 11.05
C VAL A 336 -5.24 -10.36 9.66
N VAL A 337 -6.10 -9.49 9.11
CA VAL A 337 -5.85 -8.83 7.82
C VAL A 337 -4.66 -7.89 7.93
N VAL A 338 -4.53 -7.17 9.05
CA VAL A 338 -3.35 -6.32 9.34
C VAL A 338 -2.08 -7.16 9.38
N ALA A 339 -2.10 -8.30 10.10
CA ALA A 339 -0.94 -9.18 10.18
C ALA A 339 -0.54 -9.76 8.81
N LEU A 340 -1.52 -10.08 7.95
CA LEU A 340 -1.26 -10.56 6.59
C LEU A 340 -0.65 -9.47 5.69
N LEU A 341 -1.10 -8.21 5.81
CA LEU A 341 -0.48 -7.09 5.11
C LEU A 341 0.97 -6.88 5.56
N GLU A 342 1.21 -6.86 6.88
CA GLU A 342 2.55 -6.74 7.47
C GLU A 342 3.50 -7.86 7.01
N GLU A 343 3.03 -9.10 7.01
CA GLU A 343 3.81 -10.23 6.50
C GLU A 343 4.10 -10.10 5.00
N GLY A 344 3.12 -9.61 4.24
CA GLY A 344 3.30 -9.28 2.83
C GLY A 344 4.38 -8.24 2.61
N TRP A 345 4.41 -7.17 3.41
CA TRP A 345 5.42 -6.12 3.33
C TRP A 345 6.80 -6.63 3.74
N ALA A 346 6.89 -7.41 4.83
CA ALA A 346 8.14 -7.98 5.31
C ALA A 346 8.85 -8.87 4.28
N ARG A 347 8.08 -9.55 3.43
CA ARG A 347 8.62 -10.40 2.35
C ARG A 347 9.11 -9.65 1.11
N GLY A 348 8.76 -8.38 0.94
CA GLY A 348 9.05 -7.63 -0.30
C GLY A 348 8.29 -8.12 -1.53
N ASP A 349 7.35 -9.06 -1.37
CA ASP A 349 6.46 -9.57 -2.42
C ASP A 349 5.02 -9.71 -1.91
N SER A 350 4.47 -8.59 -1.43
CA SER A 350 3.17 -8.54 -0.76
C SER A 350 2.05 -9.09 -1.63
N GLN A 351 2.07 -8.76 -2.92
CA GLN A 351 1.07 -9.20 -3.87
C GLN A 351 1.05 -10.72 -4.05
N ARG A 352 2.20 -11.35 -4.30
CA ARG A 352 2.25 -12.82 -4.46
C ARG A 352 1.75 -13.52 -3.21
N PHE A 353 2.12 -13.00 -2.04
CA PHE A 353 1.66 -13.57 -0.78
C PHE A 353 0.14 -13.42 -0.61
N LEU A 354 -0.39 -12.20 -0.74
CA LEU A 354 -1.81 -11.90 -0.50
C LEU A 354 -2.74 -12.55 -1.53
N GLN A 355 -2.24 -12.85 -2.73
CA GLN A 355 -2.96 -13.63 -3.75
C GLN A 355 -2.94 -15.15 -3.51
N GLY A 356 -2.18 -15.63 -2.52
CA GLY A 356 -2.18 -17.03 -2.11
C GLY A 356 -3.59 -17.48 -1.71
N ARG A 357 -4.00 -18.68 -2.14
CA ARG A 357 -5.37 -19.19 -1.92
C ARG A 357 -5.78 -19.15 -0.44
N GLU A 358 -4.90 -19.60 0.44
CA GLU A 358 -5.16 -19.65 1.89
C GLU A 358 -5.27 -18.24 2.48
N VAL A 359 -4.43 -17.30 2.02
CA VAL A 359 -4.43 -15.91 2.48
C VAL A 359 -5.69 -15.17 2.04
N ARG A 360 -6.09 -15.33 0.77
CA ARG A 360 -7.37 -14.81 0.27
C ARG A 360 -8.55 -15.34 1.08
N ALA A 361 -8.57 -16.64 1.35
CA ALA A 361 -9.63 -17.26 2.15
C ALA A 361 -9.67 -16.69 3.58
N GLU A 362 -8.51 -16.44 4.18
CA GLU A 362 -8.39 -15.86 5.52
C GLU A 362 -8.88 -14.39 5.56
N ILE A 363 -8.55 -13.57 4.54
CA ILE A 363 -9.07 -12.20 4.39
C ILE A 363 -10.60 -12.22 4.29
N LEU A 364 -11.16 -13.07 3.42
CA LEU A 364 -12.60 -13.17 3.23
C LEU A 364 -13.34 -13.69 4.47
N ALA A 365 -12.74 -14.62 5.21
CA ALA A 365 -13.31 -15.12 6.46
C ALA A 365 -13.35 -14.02 7.53
N ALA A 366 -12.28 -13.21 7.65
CA ALA A 366 -12.24 -12.07 8.55
C ALA A 366 -13.29 -11.00 8.17
N ALA A 367 -13.39 -10.67 6.88
CA ALA A 367 -14.40 -9.73 6.37
C ALA A 367 -15.83 -10.22 6.62
N THR A 368 -16.08 -11.53 6.44
CA THR A 368 -17.37 -12.15 6.72
C THR A 368 -17.72 -12.02 8.20
N ARG A 369 -16.81 -12.42 9.10
CA ARG A 369 -17.03 -12.32 10.55
C ARG A 369 -17.25 -10.87 11.02
N TRP A 370 -16.53 -9.92 10.43
CA TRP A 370 -16.73 -8.50 10.71
C TRP A 370 -18.06 -7.96 10.18
N SER A 371 -18.63 -8.60 9.15
CA SER A 371 -19.93 -8.21 8.59
C SER A 371 -21.11 -8.93 9.24
N GLU A 372 -20.87 -10.01 10.01
CA GLU A 372 -21.90 -10.76 10.72
C GLU A 372 -22.64 -9.86 11.71
N GLY A 373 -23.97 -9.72 11.52
CA GLY A 373 -24.79 -8.83 12.34
C GLY A 373 -24.63 -7.34 12.03
N GLY A 374 -23.81 -6.98 11.03
CA GLY A 374 -23.44 -5.62 10.67
C GLY A 374 -22.20 -5.14 11.41
N PRO A 375 -21.25 -4.45 10.74
CA PRO A 375 -20.10 -3.85 11.41
C PRO A 375 -20.51 -2.91 12.53
N SER A 376 -19.85 -3.03 13.68
CA SER A 376 -19.94 -2.03 14.76
C SER A 376 -19.67 -0.64 14.18
N PRO A 377 -20.42 0.41 14.58
CA PRO A 377 -20.09 1.78 14.22
C PRO A 377 -18.65 2.17 14.63
N VAL A 378 -18.18 1.63 15.76
CA VAL A 378 -16.81 1.84 16.25
C VAL A 378 -15.81 1.13 15.33
N GLY A 379 -14.90 1.90 14.74
CA GLY A 379 -13.88 1.38 13.82
C GLY A 379 -14.43 0.96 12.45
N ARG A 380 -15.67 1.32 12.10
CA ARG A 380 -16.28 0.94 10.82
C ARG A 380 -15.49 1.45 9.61
N ALA A 381 -15.27 2.76 9.55
CA ALA A 381 -14.55 3.40 8.45
C ALA A 381 -13.11 2.89 8.34
N TRP A 382 -12.45 2.65 9.47
CA TRP A 382 -11.13 2.00 9.52
C TRP A 382 -11.15 0.60 8.86
N GLY A 383 -12.16 -0.21 9.18
CA GLY A 383 -12.32 -1.55 8.60
C GLY A 383 -12.53 -1.53 7.08
N HIS A 384 -13.31 -0.59 6.56
CA HIS A 384 -13.47 -0.41 5.12
C HIS A 384 -12.16 0.02 4.43
N ASN A 385 -11.38 0.93 5.03
CA ASN A 385 -10.06 1.32 4.49
C ASN A 385 -9.12 0.11 4.44
N LEU A 386 -9.04 -0.66 5.52
CA LEU A 386 -8.23 -1.86 5.59
C LEU A 386 -8.63 -2.91 4.56
N LEU A 387 -9.92 -3.23 4.45
CA LEU A 387 -10.41 -4.26 3.53
C LEU A 387 -10.32 -3.84 2.07
N ALA A 388 -10.59 -2.58 1.74
CA ALA A 388 -10.38 -2.07 0.37
C ALA A 388 -8.92 -2.25 -0.06
N TYR A 389 -7.98 -1.86 0.81
CA TYR A 389 -6.55 -2.01 0.57
C TYR A 389 -6.12 -3.47 0.48
N ALA A 390 -6.58 -4.32 1.40
CA ALA A 390 -6.25 -5.75 1.39
C ALA A 390 -6.80 -6.45 0.15
N CYS A 391 -8.05 -6.16 -0.25
CA CYS A 391 -8.67 -6.72 -1.45
C CYS A 391 -7.94 -6.29 -2.73
N TRP A 392 -7.39 -5.07 -2.78
CA TRP A 392 -6.56 -4.62 -3.89
C TRP A 392 -5.31 -5.48 -4.04
N PHE A 393 -4.52 -5.63 -2.97
CA PHE A 393 -3.31 -6.47 -3.02
C PHE A 393 -3.62 -7.96 -3.23
N ALA A 394 -4.73 -8.42 -2.67
CA ALA A 394 -5.22 -9.77 -2.86
C ALA A 394 -5.85 -9.99 -4.25
N ASP A 395 -6.02 -8.96 -5.09
CA ASP A 395 -6.69 -8.99 -6.40
C ASP A 395 -8.10 -9.63 -6.34
N LEU A 396 -8.92 -9.10 -5.42
CA LEU A 396 -10.31 -9.46 -5.13
C LEU A 396 -11.24 -8.27 -5.47
N PRO A 397 -11.48 -7.98 -6.76
CA PRO A 397 -12.12 -6.73 -7.17
C PRO A 397 -13.61 -6.67 -6.85
N GLN A 398 -14.32 -7.80 -6.82
CA GLN A 398 -15.75 -7.82 -6.50
C GLN A 398 -15.98 -7.52 -5.02
N GLU A 399 -15.10 -8.03 -4.17
CA GLU A 399 -15.11 -7.88 -2.73
C GLU A 399 -14.64 -6.49 -2.30
N ALA A 400 -13.75 -5.86 -3.09
CA ALA A 400 -13.32 -4.49 -2.84
C ALA A 400 -14.42 -3.44 -3.04
N VAL A 401 -15.38 -3.66 -3.96
CA VAL A 401 -16.42 -2.68 -4.34
C VAL A 401 -17.13 -2.03 -3.15
N PRO A 402 -17.77 -2.78 -2.22
CA PRO A 402 -18.48 -2.17 -1.10
C PRO A 402 -17.56 -1.36 -0.19
N HIS A 403 -16.30 -1.77 -0.03
CA HIS A 403 -15.33 -1.03 0.77
C HIS A 403 -14.83 0.24 0.05
N LEU A 404 -14.69 0.19 -1.28
CA LEU A 404 -14.31 1.35 -2.09
C LEU A 404 -15.40 2.43 -2.13
N ALA A 405 -16.67 2.04 -2.03
CA ALA A 405 -17.79 2.98 -1.90
C ALA A 405 -17.74 3.75 -0.57
N GLU A 406 -17.44 3.05 0.54
CA GLU A 406 -17.33 3.68 1.87
C GLU A 406 -16.07 4.54 2.00
N THR A 407 -14.93 4.07 1.50
CA THR A 407 -13.66 4.82 1.57
C THR A 407 -13.64 6.05 0.67
N HIS A 408 -14.49 6.11 -0.36
CA HIS A 408 -14.70 7.34 -1.15
C HIS A 408 -15.35 8.47 -0.34
N ARG A 409 -16.02 8.14 0.77
CA ARG A 409 -16.59 9.14 1.71
C ARG A 409 -15.71 9.36 2.93
N HIS A 410 -14.96 8.33 3.31
CA HIS A 410 -14.19 8.27 4.56
C HIS A 410 -12.79 7.73 4.31
N LEU A 411 -12.01 8.43 3.47
CA LEU A 411 -10.65 8.01 3.16
C LEU A 411 -9.73 8.30 4.35
N ALA A 412 -9.05 7.25 4.82
CA ALA A 412 -8.03 7.35 5.87
C ALA A 412 -6.63 7.53 5.25
N THR A 413 -5.67 8.03 6.03
CA THR A 413 -4.26 8.04 5.65
C THR A 413 -3.69 6.62 5.62
N TRP A 414 -3.94 5.84 6.67
CA TRP A 414 -3.55 4.44 6.74
C TRP A 414 -4.71 3.54 6.29
N PRO A 415 -4.48 2.50 5.47
CA PRO A 415 -3.19 1.92 5.06
C PRO A 415 -2.58 2.49 3.76
N TRP A 416 -3.19 3.52 3.17
CA TRP A 416 -2.88 4.08 1.85
C TRP A 416 -1.62 4.97 1.81
N HIS A 417 -0.54 4.60 2.52
CA HIS A 417 0.67 5.40 2.75
C HIS A 417 1.23 6.19 1.53
N ASP A 418 2.08 7.18 1.82
CA ASP A 418 2.69 8.14 0.89
C ASP A 418 1.73 9.17 0.29
N ASP A 419 0.79 8.73 -0.55
CA ASP A 419 -0.25 9.58 -1.16
C ASP A 419 -1.59 8.84 -1.18
N PRO A 420 -2.37 8.91 -0.08
CA PRO A 420 -3.66 8.23 0.04
C PRO A 420 -4.64 8.58 -1.08
N ARG A 421 -4.65 9.85 -1.48
CA ARG A 421 -5.54 10.40 -2.51
C ARG A 421 -5.27 9.76 -3.86
N GLU A 422 -3.99 9.70 -4.26
CA GLU A 422 -3.59 9.10 -5.52
C GLU A 422 -3.76 7.57 -5.48
N ALA A 423 -3.29 6.91 -4.42
CA ALA A 423 -3.38 5.46 -4.28
C ALA A 423 -4.83 4.97 -4.31
N HIS A 424 -5.72 5.60 -3.54
CA HIS A 424 -7.14 5.25 -3.53
C HIS A 424 -7.80 5.45 -4.89
N ALA A 425 -7.52 6.57 -5.57
CA ALA A 425 -8.06 6.84 -6.89
C ALA A 425 -7.62 5.78 -7.91
N GLN A 426 -6.36 5.34 -7.84
CA GLN A 426 -5.86 4.22 -8.65
C GLN A 426 -6.59 2.92 -8.32
N VAL A 427 -6.86 2.61 -7.05
CA VAL A 427 -7.59 1.39 -6.69
C VAL A 427 -9.06 1.43 -7.12
N ARG A 428 -9.70 2.60 -7.14
CA ARG A 428 -11.04 2.74 -7.75
C ARG A 428 -10.99 2.46 -9.25
N ALA A 429 -10.01 2.99 -9.96
CA ALA A 429 -9.80 2.68 -11.38
C ALA A 429 -9.53 1.19 -11.61
N TRP A 430 -8.73 0.56 -10.74
CA TRP A 430 -8.40 -0.87 -10.76
C TRP A 430 -9.66 -1.74 -10.68
N ALA A 431 -10.53 -1.45 -9.72
CA ALA A 431 -11.77 -2.17 -9.52
C ALA A 431 -12.67 -1.96 -10.74
N ARG A 432 -12.82 -0.73 -11.23
CA ARG A 432 -13.64 -0.38 -12.40
C ARG A 432 -13.27 -1.20 -13.64
N GLU A 433 -11.98 -1.33 -13.93
CA GLU A 433 -11.48 -2.10 -15.07
C GLU A 433 -11.87 -3.59 -14.98
N ARG A 434 -11.96 -4.15 -13.76
CA ARG A 434 -12.20 -5.58 -13.51
C ARG A 434 -13.66 -5.96 -13.38
N VAL A 435 -14.48 -5.14 -12.72
CA VAL A 435 -15.90 -5.42 -12.50
C VAL A 435 -16.84 -4.73 -13.49
N GLY A 436 -16.33 -3.78 -14.29
CA GLY A 436 -17.10 -2.95 -15.21
C GLY A 436 -17.52 -1.61 -14.58
N ALA A 437 -17.82 -0.63 -15.44
CA ALA A 437 -18.00 0.77 -15.03
C ALA A 437 -19.15 1.02 -14.03
N SER A 438 -20.20 0.20 -14.06
CA SER A 438 -21.44 0.43 -13.30
C SER A 438 -21.41 -0.06 -11.84
N ALA A 439 -20.27 -0.59 -11.36
CA ALA A 439 -20.21 -1.25 -10.06
C ALA A 439 -19.66 -0.36 -8.93
N LEU A 440 -19.16 0.84 -9.22
CA LEU A 440 -18.49 1.71 -8.24
C LEU A 440 -19.19 3.06 -7.99
N ASP A 441 -20.30 3.30 -8.71
CA ASP A 441 -21.22 4.42 -8.53
C ASP A 441 -22.36 3.99 -7.61
#